data_AF-W4IP45-F1
#
_entry.id   AF-W4IP45-F1
#
_cell.length_a   1.000
_cell.length_b   1.000
_cell.length_c   1.000
_cell.angle_alpha   90.00
_cell.angle_beta   90.00
_cell.angle_gamma   90.00
#
_symmetry.space_group_name_H-M   'P 1'
#
loop_
_entity.id
_entity.type
_entity.pdbx_description
1 polymer ?
#
loop_
_entity_poly.entity_id
_entity_poly.type
_entity_poly.pdbx_seq_one_letter_code
_entity_poly.pdbx_strand_id
1 'polypeptide(L)'
;MCGGVLQASSLLGGIGELGLSASKISALVTAKELAEKAGAAQGAIAGKARGMAIVIEALKQKGIAQYCPEIFESIQKIERFTELKTFSSAIIKKNSEFCSILSTGENPLCAKFGVRLGTFKAIDDPYGTPAGQLVPKLLEQVAYKADQAAAHVTKTTSESVTAAIKARETALIEG
;
A
#
# COMPACT_ATOMS: atom_id res chain seq x y z
N MET A 1 -4.51 53.46 -51.24
CA MET A 1 -3.03 53.42 -51.12
C MET A 1 -2.65 52.06 -50.56
N CYS A 2 -1.84 51.30 -51.32
CA CYS A 2 -1.19 49.99 -51.04
C CYS A 2 -1.97 48.88 -50.30
N GLY A 3 -2.13 47.67 -50.81
CA GLY A 3 -1.57 46.98 -51.97
C GLY A 3 -2.19 45.58 -52.03
N GLY A 4 -2.31 45.01 -53.23
CA GLY A 4 -3.11 43.82 -53.48
C GLY A 4 -2.36 42.47 -53.45
N VAL A 5 -3.21 41.46 -53.70
CA VAL A 5 -2.97 40.13 -54.32
C VAL A 5 -2.36 39.04 -53.44
N LEU A 6 -3.17 38.01 -53.11
CA LEU A 6 -3.07 36.66 -53.70
C LEU A 6 -4.10 35.70 -53.10
N GLN A 7 -5.00 35.22 -53.95
CA GLN A 7 -5.79 34.01 -53.75
C GLN A 7 -4.87 32.77 -53.80
N ALA A 8 -5.01 31.87 -52.83
CA ALA A 8 -4.85 30.42 -52.97
C ALA A 8 -5.39 29.80 -51.67
N SER A 9 -6.60 29.23 -51.65
CA SER A 9 -6.82 27.83 -52.03
C SER A 9 -5.72 26.90 -51.53
N SER A 10 -5.77 26.59 -50.24
CA SER A 10 -5.37 25.29 -49.72
C SER A 10 -6.52 24.73 -48.87
N LEU A 11 -7.47 24.11 -49.58
CA LEU A 11 -8.04 22.85 -49.10
C LEU A 11 -6.85 21.93 -48.70
N LEU A 12 -7.02 21.21 -47.60
CA LEU A 12 -6.19 20.11 -47.10
C LEU A 12 -4.85 20.45 -46.43
N GLY A 13 -4.88 20.37 -45.11
CA GLY A 13 -3.75 19.89 -44.30
C GLY A 13 -4.13 19.94 -42.82
N GLY A 14 -4.91 19.03 -42.24
CA GLY A 14 -5.40 17.74 -42.68
C GLY A 14 -6.34 17.24 -41.59
N ILE A 15 -7.22 16.34 -41.98
CA ILE A 15 -8.25 15.71 -41.16
C ILE A 15 -7.66 15.26 -39.82
N GLY A 16 -8.07 15.97 -38.77
CA GLY A 16 -7.96 15.61 -37.37
C GLY A 16 -9.13 16.23 -36.60
N GLU A 17 -10.25 16.49 -37.28
CA GLU A 17 -11.54 16.72 -36.63
C GLU A 17 -11.94 15.43 -35.90
N LEU A 18 -11.59 15.34 -34.62
CA LEU A 18 -12.67 15.07 -33.69
C LEU A 18 -13.45 16.39 -33.61
N GLY A 19 -14.71 16.40 -34.06
CA GLY A 19 -15.62 17.55 -34.03
C GLY A 19 -15.95 18.01 -32.60
N LEU A 20 -14.93 18.50 -31.89
CA LEU A 20 -15.00 18.99 -30.52
C LEU A 20 -14.87 20.51 -30.56
N SER A 21 -15.95 21.22 -30.23
CA SER A 21 -15.89 22.67 -30.03
C SER A 21 -14.92 23.01 -28.89
N ALA A 22 -14.39 24.24 -28.85
CA ALA A 22 -13.49 24.68 -27.77
C ALA A 22 -14.06 24.41 -26.35
N SER A 23 -15.39 24.48 -26.19
CA SER A 23 -16.10 24.13 -24.96
C SER A 23 -16.04 22.62 -24.65
N LYS A 24 -16.20 21.75 -25.66
CA LYS A 24 -16.05 20.29 -25.48
C LYS A 24 -14.60 19.90 -25.13
N ILE A 25 -13.61 20.58 -25.71
CA ILE A 25 -12.19 20.38 -25.34
C ILE A 25 -11.94 20.79 -23.88
N SER A 26 -12.44 21.95 -23.45
CA SER A 26 -12.32 22.40 -22.05
C SER A 26 -13.01 21.45 -21.06
N ALA A 27 -14.18 20.90 -21.42
CA ALA A 27 -14.87 19.90 -20.62
C ALA A 27 -14.04 18.61 -20.49
N LEU A 28 -13.42 18.14 -21.58
CA LEU A 28 -12.54 16.95 -21.57
C LEU A 28 -11.28 17.13 -20.70
N VAL A 29 -10.67 18.32 -20.73
CA VAL A 29 -9.51 18.63 -19.86
C VAL A 29 -9.91 18.57 -18.39
N THR A 30 -11.04 19.18 -18.04
CA THR A 30 -11.55 19.18 -16.66
C THR A 30 -11.93 17.76 -16.19
N ALA A 31 -12.61 16.99 -17.05
CA ALA A 31 -12.96 15.61 -16.79
C ALA A 31 -11.72 14.73 -16.57
N LYS A 32 -10.65 14.96 -17.34
CA LYS A 32 -9.37 14.27 -17.18
C LYS A 32 -8.73 14.55 -15.82
N GLU A 33 -8.69 15.82 -15.40
CA GLU A 33 -8.13 16.20 -14.09
C GLU A 33 -8.91 15.57 -12.93
N LEU A 34 -10.24 15.59 -13.00
CA LEU A 34 -11.11 14.96 -11.99
C LEU A 34 -10.93 13.44 -11.97
N ALA A 35 -10.82 12.80 -13.13
CA ALA A 35 -10.57 11.37 -13.25
C ALA A 35 -9.22 10.98 -12.62
N GLU A 36 -8.17 11.75 -12.87
CA GLU A 36 -6.83 11.51 -12.31
C GLU A 36 -6.82 11.71 -10.80
N LYS A 37 -7.49 12.74 -10.28
CA LYS A 37 -7.64 12.96 -8.83
C LYS A 37 -8.44 11.85 -8.16
N ALA A 38 -9.54 11.41 -8.76
CA ALA A 38 -10.37 10.32 -8.25
C ALA A 38 -9.61 8.99 -8.27
N GLY A 39 -8.90 8.72 -9.37
CA GLY A 39 -8.04 7.54 -9.51
C GLY A 39 -6.95 7.52 -8.45
N ALA A 40 -6.21 8.61 -8.27
CA ALA A 40 -5.16 8.72 -7.26
C ALA A 40 -5.70 8.49 -5.83
N ALA A 41 -6.86 9.08 -5.50
CA ALA A 41 -7.47 8.91 -4.19
C ALA A 41 -7.91 7.45 -3.93
N GLN A 42 -8.61 6.83 -4.88
CA GLN A 42 -9.04 5.43 -4.74
C GLN A 42 -7.85 4.47 -4.73
N GLY A 43 -6.83 4.75 -5.56
CA GLY A 43 -5.59 3.99 -5.57
C GLY A 43 -4.87 4.04 -4.24
N ALA A 44 -4.71 5.22 -3.64
CA ALA A 44 -4.05 5.36 -2.34
C ALA A 44 -4.79 4.58 -1.23
N ILE A 45 -6.13 4.63 -1.21
CA ILE A 45 -6.95 3.88 -0.25
C ILE A 45 -6.77 2.37 -0.45
N ALA A 46 -6.92 1.88 -1.69
CA ALA A 46 -6.79 0.47 -2.01
C ALA A 46 -5.38 -0.07 -1.73
N GLY A 47 -4.36 0.72 -2.08
CA GLY A 47 -2.96 0.41 -1.80
C GLY A 47 -2.68 0.28 -0.32
N LYS A 48 -3.07 1.29 0.48
CA LYS A 48 -2.92 1.25 1.94
C LYS A 48 -3.64 0.04 2.54
N ALA A 49 -4.88 -0.21 2.13
CA ALA A 49 -5.66 -1.36 2.61
C ALA A 49 -4.95 -2.69 2.31
N ARG A 50 -4.43 -2.86 1.08
CA ARG A 50 -3.70 -4.07 0.70
C ARG A 50 -2.40 -4.24 1.51
N GLY A 51 -1.62 -3.18 1.66
CA GLY A 51 -0.39 -3.24 2.45
C GLY A 51 -0.69 -3.59 3.91
N MET A 52 -1.71 -2.97 4.52
CA MET A 52 -2.13 -3.28 5.89
C MET A 52 -2.62 -4.72 6.05
N ALA A 53 -3.33 -5.28 5.06
CA ALA A 53 -3.74 -6.69 5.10
C ALA A 53 -2.53 -7.64 5.19
N ILE A 54 -1.46 -7.35 4.46
CA ILE A 54 -0.21 -8.13 4.51
C ILE A 54 0.46 -8.00 5.88
N VAL A 55 0.52 -6.79 6.43
CA VAL A 55 1.05 -6.54 7.77
C VAL A 55 0.29 -7.37 8.79
N ILE A 56 -1.04 -7.27 8.80
CA ILE A 56 -1.90 -7.97 9.74
C ILE A 56 -1.71 -9.48 9.67
N GLU A 57 -1.70 -10.04 8.47
CA GLU A 57 -1.56 -11.48 8.26
C GLU A 57 -0.18 -11.98 8.73
N ALA A 58 0.90 -11.28 8.36
CA ALA A 58 2.25 -11.65 8.77
C ALA A 58 2.41 -11.63 10.30
N LEU A 59 1.86 -10.62 10.97
CA LEU A 59 1.95 -10.50 12.42
C LEU A 59 1.11 -11.55 13.15
N LYS A 60 -0.06 -11.93 12.61
CA LYS A 60 -0.85 -13.05 13.13
C LYS A 60 -0.09 -14.37 13.02
N GLN A 61 0.52 -14.64 11.87
CA GLN A 61 1.32 -15.85 11.67
C GLN A 61 2.50 -15.93 12.64
N LYS A 62 3.08 -14.79 12.99
CA LYS A 62 4.18 -14.68 13.97
C LYS A 62 3.73 -14.63 15.43
N GLY A 63 2.43 -14.81 15.69
CA GLY A 63 1.86 -14.82 17.04
C GLY A 63 1.77 -13.45 17.70
N ILE A 64 2.16 -12.36 17.04
CA ILE A 64 2.18 -11.01 17.64
C ILE A 64 0.76 -10.57 18.02
N ALA A 65 -0.25 -10.91 17.22
CA ALA A 65 -1.64 -10.63 17.55
C ALA A 65 -2.13 -11.36 18.81
N GLN A 66 -1.58 -12.55 19.09
CA GLN A 66 -1.99 -13.39 20.22
C GLN A 66 -1.25 -13.02 21.51
N TYR A 67 0.07 -12.81 21.42
CA TYR A 67 0.94 -12.63 22.57
C TYR A 67 1.22 -11.16 22.90
N CYS A 68 1.00 -10.26 21.94
CA CYS A 68 1.23 -8.83 22.07
C CYS A 68 0.01 -8.01 21.56
N PRO A 69 -1.20 -8.22 22.11
CA PRO A 69 -2.43 -7.62 21.57
C PRO A 69 -2.39 -6.09 21.54
N GLU A 70 -1.91 -5.43 22.59
CA GLU A 70 -1.80 -3.97 22.66
C GLU A 70 -0.84 -3.40 21.59
N ILE A 71 0.28 -4.09 21.35
CA ILE A 71 1.24 -3.72 20.30
C ILE A 71 0.58 -3.92 18.93
N PHE A 72 -0.12 -5.03 18.75
CA PHE A 72 -0.82 -5.35 17.50
C PHE A 72 -1.95 -4.34 17.19
N GLU A 73 -2.69 -3.88 18.19
CA GLU A 73 -3.66 -2.78 18.04
C GLU A 73 -3.00 -1.47 17.63
N SER A 74 -1.84 -1.16 18.19
CA SER A 74 -1.08 0.04 17.84
C SER A 74 -0.56 -0.03 16.40
N ILE A 75 -0.10 -1.22 15.96
CA ILE A 75 0.34 -1.44 14.58
C ILE A 75 -0.80 -1.24 13.58
N GLN A 76 -2.04 -1.60 13.92
CA GLN A 76 -3.18 -1.40 13.02
C GLN A 76 -3.49 0.08 12.74
N LYS A 77 -2.97 0.99 13.58
CA LYS A 77 -3.20 2.43 13.49
C LYS A 77 -2.07 3.19 12.79
N ILE A 78 -1.04 2.51 12.29
CA ILE A 78 0.09 3.17 11.62
C ILE A 78 -0.36 3.89 10.35
N GLU A 79 0.30 5.01 10.05
CA GLU A 79 0.06 5.74 8.82
C GLU A 79 0.97 5.25 7.70
N ARG A 80 2.22 4.92 8.04
CA ARG A 80 3.26 4.48 7.12
C ARG A 80 3.84 3.14 7.57
N PHE A 81 4.10 2.25 6.61
CA PHE A 81 4.68 0.93 6.90
C PHE A 81 6.08 1.02 7.52
N THR A 82 6.81 2.09 7.28
CA THR A 82 8.13 2.36 7.89
C THR A 82 8.07 2.51 9.41
N GLU A 83 6.89 2.80 9.97
CA GLU A 83 6.67 2.90 11.41
C GLU A 83 6.69 1.52 12.10
N LEU A 84 6.54 0.41 11.35
CA LEU A 84 6.60 -0.95 11.89
C LEU A 84 7.88 -1.20 12.70
N LYS A 85 9.01 -0.64 12.25
CA LYS A 85 10.30 -0.82 12.94
C LYS A 85 10.30 -0.29 14.37
N THR A 86 9.45 0.69 14.68
CA THR A 86 9.39 1.32 16.01
C THR A 86 8.85 0.37 17.08
N PHE A 87 8.08 -0.64 16.68
CA PHE A 87 7.52 -1.65 17.57
C PHE A 87 8.50 -2.79 17.92
N SER A 88 9.68 -2.83 17.29
CA SER A 88 10.66 -3.91 17.49
C SER A 88 11.04 -4.08 18.95
N SER A 89 11.39 -2.97 19.63
CA SER A 89 11.82 -2.99 21.02
C SER A 89 10.73 -3.50 21.96
N ALA A 90 9.49 -3.09 21.74
CA ALA A 90 8.34 -3.52 22.53
C ALA A 90 8.06 -5.02 22.37
N ILE A 91 8.15 -5.55 21.15
CA ILE A 91 7.97 -6.99 20.88
C ILE A 91 9.12 -7.81 21.50
N ILE A 92 10.36 -7.35 21.36
CA ILE A 92 11.54 -7.99 21.98
C ILE A 92 11.38 -8.01 23.51
N LYS A 93 10.95 -6.89 24.09
CA LYS A 93 10.70 -6.78 25.53
C LYS A 93 9.63 -7.77 25.97
N LYS A 94 8.50 -7.87 25.26
CA LYS A 94 7.45 -8.84 25.56
C LYS A 94 7.94 -10.29 25.48
N ASN A 95 8.74 -10.62 24.46
CA ASN A 95 9.37 -11.93 24.37
C ASN A 95 10.29 -12.20 25.57
N SER A 96 11.10 -11.23 25.97
CA SER A 96 11.93 -11.34 27.17
C SER A 96 11.11 -11.48 28.44
N GLU A 97 10.02 -10.73 28.61
CA GLU A 97 9.12 -10.85 29.76
C GLU A 97 8.57 -12.27 29.88
N PHE A 98 8.06 -12.85 28.78
CA PHE A 98 7.59 -14.23 28.79
C PHE A 98 8.69 -15.21 29.16
N CYS A 99 9.92 -14.99 28.70
CA CYS A 99 11.05 -15.89 28.93
C CYS A 99 11.80 -15.67 30.25
N SER A 100 11.62 -14.52 30.91
CA SER A 100 12.20 -14.21 32.22
C SER A 100 11.31 -14.61 33.39
N ILE A 101 10.04 -14.97 33.15
CA ILE A 101 9.17 -15.49 34.19
C ILE A 101 9.75 -16.83 34.68
N LEU A 102 10.39 -16.76 35.85
CA LEU A 102 10.88 -17.87 36.66
C LEU A 102 9.68 -18.68 37.17
N SER A 103 9.02 -19.43 36.28
CA SER A 103 8.21 -20.56 36.72
C SER A 103 9.16 -21.66 37.16
N THR A 104 8.83 -22.35 38.24
CA THR A 104 9.54 -23.53 38.80
C THR A 104 9.52 -24.77 37.87
N GLY A 105 9.34 -24.56 36.56
CA GLY A 105 9.29 -25.54 35.47
C GLY A 105 9.38 -24.85 34.09
N GLU A 106 9.35 -25.63 33.00
CA GLU A 106 9.30 -25.12 31.62
C GLU A 106 8.25 -24.02 31.49
N ASN A 107 8.62 -22.88 30.90
CA ASN A 107 7.69 -21.77 30.70
C ASN A 107 6.97 -21.95 29.35
N PRO A 108 5.73 -22.46 29.33
CA PRO A 108 5.05 -22.82 28.09
C PRO A 108 4.71 -21.59 27.25
N LEU A 109 4.63 -20.40 27.83
CA LEU A 109 4.37 -19.17 27.08
C LEU A 109 5.60 -18.70 26.32
N CYS A 110 6.78 -18.73 26.96
CA CYS A 110 8.05 -18.44 26.29
C CYS A 110 8.28 -19.38 25.11
N ALA A 111 8.09 -20.69 25.31
CA ALA A 111 8.29 -21.67 24.25
C ALA A 111 7.27 -21.50 23.10
N LYS A 112 5.97 -21.39 23.40
CA LYS A 112 4.94 -21.25 22.37
C LYS A 112 5.08 -19.94 21.58
N PHE A 113 5.33 -18.82 22.27
CA PHE A 113 5.56 -17.56 21.59
C PHE A 113 6.87 -17.60 20.80
N GLY A 114 7.93 -18.16 21.38
CA GLY A 114 9.22 -18.27 20.73
C GLY A 114 9.17 -19.08 19.43
N VAL A 115 8.43 -20.19 19.40
CA VAL A 115 8.23 -20.98 18.18
C VAL A 115 7.45 -20.19 17.13
N ARG A 116 6.37 -19.51 17.53
CA ARG A 116 5.56 -18.68 16.60
C ARG A 116 6.37 -17.51 16.03
N LEU A 117 7.14 -16.84 16.88
CA LEU A 117 7.99 -15.71 16.50
C LEU A 117 9.16 -16.17 15.63
N GLY A 118 9.67 -17.39 15.88
CA GLY A 118 10.83 -18.01 15.23
C GLY A 118 12.13 -17.87 16.03
N THR A 119 12.02 -17.47 17.30
CA THR A 119 13.17 -17.43 18.22
C THR A 119 13.50 -18.80 18.81
N PHE A 120 12.57 -19.74 18.73
CA PHE A 120 12.73 -21.15 19.09
C PHE A 120 12.48 -22.01 17.85
N LYS A 121 13.18 -23.15 17.72
CA LYS A 121 12.96 -24.10 16.62
C LYS A 121 11.79 -25.03 16.90
N ALA A 122 11.65 -25.44 18.15
CA ALA A 122 10.55 -26.25 18.68
C ALA A 122 10.27 -25.84 20.14
N ILE A 123 9.22 -26.39 20.74
CA ILE A 123 8.84 -26.07 22.13
C ILE A 123 9.98 -26.43 23.11
N ASP A 124 10.66 -27.53 22.82
CA ASP A 124 11.78 -28.12 23.54
C ASP A 124 13.16 -27.74 22.95
N ASP A 125 13.19 -26.94 21.87
CA ASP A 125 14.42 -26.48 21.22
C ASP A 125 14.48 -24.94 21.17
N PRO A 126 15.10 -24.30 22.19
CA PRO A 126 15.22 -22.84 22.27
C PRO A 126 16.35 -22.26 21.40
N TYR A 127 17.07 -23.07 20.60
CA TYR A 127 18.24 -22.63 19.84
C TYR A 127 17.90 -21.97 18.48
N GLY A 128 16.86 -21.14 18.46
CA GLY A 128 16.49 -20.33 17.31
C GLY A 128 17.21 -18.98 17.24
N THR A 129 16.75 -18.10 16.36
CA THR A 129 17.39 -16.77 16.18
C THR A 129 17.02 -15.85 17.36
N PRO A 130 17.98 -15.18 18.01
CA PRO A 130 17.65 -14.25 19.10
C PRO A 130 16.65 -13.18 18.68
N ALA A 131 15.69 -12.85 19.56
CA ALA A 131 14.63 -11.88 19.29
C ALA A 131 15.18 -10.51 18.81
N GLY A 132 16.31 -10.07 19.39
CA GLY A 132 16.96 -8.81 19.03
C GLY A 132 17.45 -8.73 17.59
N GLN A 133 17.71 -9.87 16.94
CA GLN A 133 18.08 -9.93 15.53
C GLN A 133 16.89 -10.27 14.64
N LEU A 134 16.01 -11.14 15.11
CA LEU A 134 14.88 -11.66 14.34
C LEU A 134 13.78 -10.61 14.14
N VAL A 135 13.37 -9.94 15.22
CA VAL A 135 12.22 -9.03 15.21
C VAL A 135 12.43 -7.82 14.29
N PRO A 136 13.56 -7.09 14.34
CA PRO A 136 13.77 -5.96 13.45
C PRO A 136 13.75 -6.38 11.97
N LYS A 137 14.43 -7.48 11.63
CA LYS A 137 14.45 -8.02 10.26
C LYS A 137 13.07 -8.46 9.78
N LEU A 138 12.30 -9.11 10.66
CA LEU A 138 10.92 -9.50 10.36
C LEU A 138 10.07 -8.27 10.02
N LEU A 139 10.09 -7.24 10.86
CA LEU A 139 9.26 -6.04 10.66
C LEU A 139 9.69 -5.24 9.44
N GLU A 140 10.99 -5.17 9.16
CA GLU A 140 11.53 -4.57 7.94
C GLU A 140 11.06 -5.31 6.68
N GLN A 141 11.15 -6.65 6.66
CA GLN A 141 10.67 -7.45 5.53
C GLN A 141 9.16 -7.33 5.33
N VAL A 142 8.39 -7.29 6.42
CA VAL A 142 6.93 -7.08 6.36
C VAL A 142 6.61 -5.69 5.81
N ALA A 143 7.30 -4.65 6.30
CA ALA A 143 7.14 -3.28 5.79
C ALA A 143 7.46 -3.21 4.29
N TYR A 144 8.56 -3.82 3.85
CA TYR A 144 8.97 -3.84 2.44
C TYR A 144 7.96 -4.55 1.53
N LYS A 145 7.41 -5.69 1.97
CA LYS A 145 6.38 -6.43 1.21
C LYS A 145 5.06 -5.67 1.18
N ALA A 146 4.67 -5.06 2.30
CA ALA A 146 3.46 -4.24 2.38
C ALA A 146 3.55 -3.03 1.45
N ASP A 147 4.71 -2.37 1.42
CA ASP A 147 4.96 -1.20 0.58
C ASP A 147 4.91 -1.54 -0.91
N GLN A 148 5.58 -2.62 -1.34
CA GLN A 148 5.49 -3.09 -2.74
C GLN A 148 4.07 -3.43 -3.17
N ALA A 149 3.33 -4.16 -2.32
CA ALA A 149 1.95 -4.51 -2.63
C ALA A 149 1.04 -3.28 -2.65
N ALA A 150 1.25 -2.32 -1.75
CA ALA A 150 0.53 -1.07 -1.73
C ALA A 150 0.83 -0.23 -2.98
N ALA A 151 2.08 -0.13 -3.39
CA ALA A 151 2.49 0.59 -4.60
C ALA A 151 1.87 -0.04 -5.85
N HIS A 152 1.92 -1.37 -5.96
CA HIS A 152 1.29 -2.10 -7.07
C HIS A 152 -0.21 -1.83 -7.14
N VAL A 153 -0.95 -2.05 -6.04
CA VAL A 153 -2.41 -1.84 -6.01
C VAL A 153 -2.78 -0.37 -6.20
N THR A 154 -1.98 0.57 -5.67
CA THR A 154 -2.19 2.01 -5.90
C THR A 154 -2.13 2.31 -7.38
N LYS A 155 -1.09 1.85 -8.07
CA LYS A 155 -0.91 2.07 -9.50
C LYS A 155 -2.05 1.47 -10.31
N THR A 156 -2.32 0.17 -10.15
CA THR A 156 -3.32 -0.54 -10.96
C THR A 156 -4.72 0.01 -10.74
N THR A 157 -5.07 0.36 -9.49
CA THR A 157 -6.38 0.93 -9.17
C THR A 157 -6.50 2.34 -9.69
N SER A 158 -5.47 3.18 -9.56
CA SER A 158 -5.48 4.55 -10.08
C SER A 158 -5.68 4.56 -11.60
N GLU A 159 -4.93 3.71 -12.32
CA GLU A 159 -5.02 3.57 -13.76
C GLU A 159 -6.43 3.08 -14.18
N SER A 160 -6.93 2.04 -13.52
CA SER A 160 -8.26 1.47 -13.82
C SER A 160 -9.38 2.47 -13.60
N VAL A 161 -9.36 3.20 -12.48
CA VAL A 161 -10.41 4.17 -12.12
C VAL A 161 -10.35 5.38 -13.05
N THR A 162 -9.14 5.89 -13.32
CA THR A 162 -8.96 7.00 -14.25
C THR A 162 -9.45 6.63 -15.64
N ALA A 163 -9.12 5.44 -16.14
CA ALA A 163 -9.57 4.96 -17.44
C ALA A 163 -11.09 4.80 -17.51
N ALA A 164 -11.70 4.24 -16.46
CA ALA A 164 -13.16 4.07 -16.38
C ALA A 164 -13.90 5.42 -16.40
N ILE A 165 -13.42 6.42 -15.66
CA ILE A 165 -14.03 7.76 -15.64
C ILE A 165 -13.85 8.43 -17.01
N LYS A 166 -12.64 8.40 -17.60
CA LYS A 166 -12.38 8.99 -18.92
C LYS A 166 -13.28 8.39 -20.00
N ALA A 167 -13.41 7.06 -20.06
CA ALA A 167 -14.27 6.39 -21.02
C ALA A 167 -15.74 6.81 -20.89
N ARG A 168 -16.21 7.00 -19.65
CA ARG A 168 -17.59 7.42 -19.37
C ARG A 168 -17.86 8.87 -19.78
N GLU A 169 -16.91 9.77 -19.51
CA GLU A 169 -16.99 11.19 -19.87
C GLU A 169 -16.91 11.39 -21.39
N THR A 170 -16.04 10.66 -22.08
CA THR A 170 -15.98 10.68 -23.55
C THR A 170 -17.30 10.23 -24.17
N ALA A 171 -17.89 9.13 -23.68
CA ALA A 171 -19.19 8.66 -24.17
C ALA A 171 -20.34 9.66 -23.96
N LEU A 172 -20.29 10.48 -22.90
CA LEU A 172 -21.30 11.51 -22.61
C LEU A 172 -21.16 12.76 -23.49
N ILE A 173 -19.97 13.05 -24.00
CA ILE A 173 -19.67 14.24 -24.82
C ILE A 173 -19.88 13.97 -26.33
N GLU A 174 -19.77 12.69 -26.71
CA GLU A 174 -19.95 12.18 -28.08
C GLU A 174 -21.37 11.69 -28.37
N GLY A 175 -22.16 11.35 -27.35
CA GLY A 175 -23.59 11.00 -27.47
C GLY A 175 -24.50 12.22 -27.53
#